data_AF-A0A834DWV2-F1
#
_entry.id   AF-A0A834DWV2-F1
#
_cell.length_a   1.000
_cell.length_b   1.000
_cell.length_c   1.000
_cell.angle_alpha   90.00
_cell.angle_beta   90.00
_cell.angle_gamma   90.00
#
_symmetry.space_group_name_H-M   'P 1'
#
loop_
_entity.id
_entity.type
_entity.pdbx_description
1 polymer ?
#
loop_
_entity_poly.entity_id
_entity_poly.type
_entity_poly.pdbx_seq_one_letter_code
_entity_poly.pdbx_strand_id
1 'polypeptide(L)'
;MQKVKEQIPAHLHRSTCVYLGATAGMRLLRLQNETAANGVLASIRNYFHAQPFDFRGAQIISGQEEGIYGWITANYLMGNFLEKDLWHMWVRPHGVETTGALDLGGASTQISFAVGEAVERNTSDVVRVSLYGYLYTLYTRSFQCYGRNEAEKRFLAMLLQNSTTKTNVINPCYPRDYSTSLKGGRIFDSPCAEDLKPGSYNPDDIIAFEGTGDPLLCRVKVASLFAFKACHGREVSCFDGIQPGVKGPFVAFAGFFYTASALNLTGSFSLDTFNSSTWDFCSQSWGQLPQLLPRFDEVYARSYCFSAHYIYHLLVSGYKFTEDTWPQIHFKKEVENSSIAWSLGYMLSLTNQIPAEMPLVRLPLKPPTFMSTMAFFTGVALLSLTFLVVYLYMSSRKQRRSQHVLDHTVDSE
;
A
#
# COMPACT_ATOMS: atom_id res chain seq x y z
N MET A 1 0.67 -10.71 24.17
CA MET A 1 1.90 -11.53 24.10
C MET A 1 1.70 -13.02 24.35
N GLN A 2 0.71 -13.46 25.12
CA GLN A 2 0.49 -14.91 25.36
C GLN A 2 0.35 -15.72 24.07
N LYS A 3 -0.54 -15.31 23.15
CA LYS A 3 -0.68 -15.95 21.83
C LYS A 3 0.64 -16.05 21.06
N VAL A 4 1.50 -15.02 21.15
CA VAL A 4 2.82 -15.02 20.50
C VAL A 4 3.75 -16.07 21.12
N LYS A 5 3.73 -16.23 22.45
CA LYS A 5 4.50 -17.26 23.17
C LYS A 5 4.05 -18.67 22.82
N GLU A 6 2.75 -18.86 22.58
CA GLU A 6 2.16 -20.16 22.20
C GLU A 6 2.49 -20.54 20.75
N GLN A 7 2.64 -19.56 19.86
CA GLN A 7 2.94 -19.79 18.44
C GLN A 7 4.44 -19.99 18.16
N ILE A 8 5.32 -19.29 18.88
CA ILE A 8 6.77 -19.41 18.69
C ILE A 8 7.30 -20.53 19.58
N PRO A 9 8.10 -21.49 19.07
CA PRO A 9 8.75 -22.50 19.90
C PRO A 9 9.57 -21.90 21.03
N ALA A 10 9.45 -22.44 22.26
CA ALA A 10 10.06 -21.88 23.46
C ALA A 10 11.59 -21.66 23.35
N HIS A 11 12.30 -22.54 22.64
CA HIS A 11 13.74 -22.43 22.43
C HIS A 11 14.14 -21.26 21.50
N LEU A 12 13.21 -20.74 20.68
CA LEU A 12 13.43 -19.58 19.80
C LEU A 12 13.01 -18.25 20.43
N HIS A 13 12.40 -18.25 21.61
CA HIS A 13 11.91 -17.01 22.24
C HIS A 13 13.04 -15.99 22.41
N ARG A 14 14.17 -16.39 23.01
CA ARG A 14 15.31 -15.50 23.30
C ARG A 14 15.99 -14.93 22.05
N SER A 15 15.86 -15.59 20.90
CA SER A 15 16.42 -15.14 19.62
C SER A 15 15.42 -14.41 18.73
N THR A 16 14.15 -14.39 19.11
CA THR A 16 13.12 -13.72 18.32
C THR A 16 13.09 -12.24 18.67
N CYS A 17 13.48 -11.40 17.72
CA CYS A 17 13.46 -9.95 17.87
C CYS A 17 12.01 -9.42 17.93
N VAL A 18 11.77 -8.46 18.83
CA VAL A 18 10.50 -7.75 18.94
C VAL A 18 10.76 -6.25 18.83
N TYR A 19 10.01 -5.61 17.94
CA TYR A 19 10.04 -4.17 17.70
C TYR A 19 8.64 -3.60 17.85
N LEU A 20 8.53 -2.35 18.28
CA LEU A 20 7.27 -1.63 18.31
C LEU A 20 7.42 -0.27 17.59
N GLY A 21 6.68 -0.11 16.49
CA GLY A 21 6.46 1.17 15.84
C GLY A 21 5.08 1.71 16.20
N ALA A 22 5.02 2.91 16.76
CA ALA A 22 3.78 3.64 16.93
C ALA A 22 3.63 4.70 15.83
N THR A 23 2.40 4.92 15.36
CA THR A 23 2.14 5.76 14.17
C THR A 23 1.38 7.04 14.52
N ALA A 24 0.49 7.50 13.64
CA ALA A 24 -0.17 8.80 13.71
C ALA A 24 -0.87 9.11 15.04
N GLY A 25 -1.48 8.13 15.72
CA GLY A 25 -2.12 8.37 17.03
C GLY A 25 -1.13 8.83 18.10
N MET A 26 0.04 8.19 18.18
CA MET A 26 1.12 8.63 19.08
C MET A 26 1.80 9.91 18.60
N ARG A 27 1.81 10.18 17.28
CA ARG A 27 2.23 11.49 16.75
C ARG A 27 1.30 12.60 17.26
N LEU A 28 -0.03 12.42 17.23
CA LEU A 28 -0.99 13.36 17.79
C LEU A 28 -0.82 13.52 19.29
N LEU A 29 -0.70 12.41 20.03
CA LEU A 29 -0.49 12.48 21.48
C LEU A 29 0.78 13.25 21.83
N ARG A 30 1.88 13.03 21.10
CA ARG A 30 3.13 13.76 21.33
C ARG A 30 2.99 15.26 21.06
N LEU A 31 2.24 15.65 20.01
CA LEU A 31 1.94 17.05 19.73
C LEU A 31 1.11 17.70 20.85
N GLN A 32 0.15 16.97 21.41
CA GLN A 32 -0.73 17.47 22.47
C GLN A 32 -0.06 17.46 23.85
N ASN A 33 0.69 16.40 24.17
CA ASN A 33 1.37 16.18 25.43
C ASN A 33 2.53 15.20 25.27
N GLU A 34 3.73 15.75 25.06
CA GLU A 34 4.96 14.97 24.89
C GLU A 34 5.29 14.09 26.11
N THR A 35 5.03 14.58 27.33
CA THR A 35 5.27 13.81 28.56
C THR A 35 4.39 12.56 28.62
N ALA A 36 3.11 12.70 28.26
CA ALA A 36 2.19 11.57 28.20
C ALA A 36 2.60 10.55 27.13
N ALA A 37 3.00 11.02 25.93
CA ALA A 37 3.50 10.13 24.88
C ALA A 37 4.75 9.36 25.33
N ASN A 38 5.70 10.04 25.98
CA ASN A 38 6.90 9.40 26.52
C ASN A 38 6.58 8.43 27.66
N GLY A 39 5.61 8.74 28.51
CA GLY A 39 5.11 7.85 29.56
C GLY A 39 4.52 6.55 28.98
N VAL A 40 3.72 6.65 27.91
CA VAL A 40 3.17 5.47 27.21
C VAL A 40 4.29 4.62 26.62
N LEU A 41 5.27 5.22 25.93
CA LEU A 41 6.42 4.48 25.39
C LEU A 41 7.25 3.81 26.50
N ALA A 42 7.46 4.48 27.63
CA ALA A 42 8.18 3.90 28.77
C ALA A 42 7.43 2.69 29.35
N SER A 43 6.12 2.78 29.52
CA SER A 43 5.28 1.66 29.98
C SER A 43 5.36 0.46 29.04
N ILE A 44 5.29 0.71 27.73
CA ILE A 44 5.47 -0.30 26.69
C ILE A 44 6.84 -0.97 26.80
N ARG A 45 7.92 -0.18 26.88
CA ARG A 45 9.29 -0.71 27.02
C ARG A 45 9.42 -1.62 28.24
N ASN A 46 8.93 -1.18 29.40
CA ASN A 46 8.94 -1.97 30.64
C ASN A 46 8.18 -3.30 30.47
N TYR A 47 7.01 -3.26 29.85
CA TYR A 47 6.23 -4.48 29.59
C TYR A 47 6.97 -5.47 28.67
N PHE A 48 7.60 -4.99 27.60
CA PHE A 48 8.32 -5.83 26.64
C PHE A 48 9.65 -6.35 27.17
N HIS A 49 10.36 -5.60 28.00
CA HIS A 49 11.56 -6.08 28.69
C HIS A 49 11.26 -7.25 29.65
N ALA A 50 10.03 -7.35 30.16
CA ALA A 50 9.59 -8.49 30.97
C ALA A 50 9.15 -9.72 30.15
N GLN A 51 9.15 -9.66 28.81
CA GLN A 51 8.78 -10.79 27.95
C GLN A 51 10.03 -11.63 27.59
N PRO A 52 9.87 -12.92 27.25
CA PRO A 52 10.99 -13.82 26.96
C PRO A 52 11.63 -13.61 25.57
N PHE A 53 11.40 -12.46 24.95
CA PHE A 53 11.82 -12.14 23.58
C PHE A 53 12.93 -11.09 23.57
N ASP A 54 13.68 -11.02 22.49
CA ASP A 54 14.72 -10.02 22.29
C ASP A 54 14.09 -8.68 21.89
N PHE A 55 13.71 -7.88 22.88
CA PHE A 55 13.09 -6.58 22.64
C PHE A 55 14.14 -5.54 22.20
N ARG A 56 13.99 -5.04 20.97
CA ARG A 56 14.94 -4.15 20.31
C ARG A 56 14.54 -2.67 20.32
N GLY A 57 13.32 -2.36 20.75
CA GLY A 57 12.92 -0.98 21.00
C GLY A 57 11.47 -0.66 20.66
N ALA A 58 11.03 0.48 21.18
CA ALA A 58 9.74 1.10 20.89
C ALA A 58 9.94 2.56 20.51
N GLN A 59 9.42 2.96 19.35
CA GLN A 59 9.55 4.32 18.82
C GLN A 59 8.28 4.79 18.11
N ILE A 60 8.12 6.11 17.98
CA ILE A 60 7.09 6.71 17.13
C ILE A 60 7.73 6.91 15.76
N ILE A 61 7.27 6.16 14.75
CA ILE A 61 7.77 6.30 13.38
C ILE A 61 7.20 7.57 12.73
N SER A 62 7.99 8.18 11.86
CA SER A 62 7.55 9.30 11.04
C SER A 62 6.50 8.83 10.01
N GLY A 63 5.74 9.80 9.48
CA GLY A 63 4.77 9.50 8.43
C GLY A 63 5.42 9.00 7.13
N GLN A 64 6.62 9.50 6.81
CA GLN A 64 7.37 9.06 5.63
C GLN A 64 7.86 7.61 5.79
N GLU A 65 8.40 7.26 6.97
CA GLU A 65 8.76 5.88 7.29
C GLU A 65 7.55 4.93 7.16
N GLU A 66 6.40 5.30 7.73
CA GLU A 66 5.17 4.50 7.63
C GLU A 66 4.78 4.23 6.16
N GLY A 67 4.83 5.26 5.30
CA GLY A 67 4.56 5.12 3.87
C GLY A 67 5.60 4.27 3.13
N ILE A 68 6.90 4.51 3.37
CA ILE A 68 8.00 3.76 2.75
C ILE A 68 7.91 2.28 3.13
N TYR A 69 7.72 1.97 4.41
CA TYR A 69 7.62 0.58 4.86
C TYR A 69 6.35 -0.10 4.30
N GLY A 70 5.24 0.62 4.16
CA GLY A 70 4.05 0.13 3.46
C GLY A 70 4.33 -0.22 2.00
N TRP A 71 5.04 0.65 1.28
CA TRP A 71 5.47 0.42 -0.10
C TRP A 71 6.45 -0.75 -0.24
N ILE A 72 7.40 -0.89 0.69
CA ILE A 72 8.32 -2.03 0.76
C ILE A 72 7.51 -3.32 0.95
N THR A 73 6.59 -3.37 1.92
CA THR A 73 5.75 -4.56 2.15
C THR A 73 4.98 -4.94 0.90
N ALA A 74 4.31 -3.98 0.25
CA ALA A 74 3.50 -4.24 -0.94
C ALA A 74 4.34 -4.89 -2.05
N ASN A 75 5.48 -4.29 -2.37
CA ASN A 75 6.35 -4.78 -3.46
C ASN A 75 7.10 -6.06 -3.10
N TYR A 76 7.46 -6.24 -1.82
CA TYR A 76 8.06 -7.48 -1.34
C TYR A 76 7.09 -8.66 -1.50
N LEU A 77 5.85 -8.50 -1.02
CA LEU A 77 4.84 -9.54 -1.09
C LEU A 77 4.36 -9.83 -2.53
N MET A 78 4.38 -8.82 -3.40
CA MET A 78 4.02 -8.97 -4.81
C MET A 78 5.18 -9.49 -5.69
N GLY A 79 6.38 -9.67 -5.13
CA GLY A 79 7.54 -10.17 -5.88
C GLY A 79 8.12 -9.16 -6.86
N ASN A 80 7.86 -7.85 -6.69
CA ASN A 80 8.27 -6.82 -7.65
C ASN A 80 9.75 -6.42 -7.57
N PHE A 81 10.47 -6.86 -6.54
CA PHE A 81 11.87 -6.47 -6.34
C PHE A 81 12.87 -7.37 -7.07
N LEU A 82 12.60 -8.68 -7.14
CA LEU A 82 13.56 -9.66 -7.63
C LEU A 82 12.85 -10.75 -8.44
N GLU A 83 13.43 -11.12 -9.57
CA GLU A 83 13.12 -12.35 -10.31
C GLU A 83 14.38 -13.19 -10.49
N LYS A 84 14.20 -14.48 -10.82
CA LYS A 84 15.33 -15.33 -11.23
C LYS A 84 15.51 -15.23 -12.73
N ASP A 85 16.70 -14.90 -13.18
CA ASP A 85 17.06 -14.94 -14.60
C ASP A 85 17.26 -16.38 -15.10
N LEU A 86 17.65 -16.52 -16.38
CA LEU A 86 17.95 -17.82 -17.02
C LEU A 86 19.09 -18.59 -16.33
N TRP A 87 19.90 -17.92 -15.51
CA TRP A 87 21.00 -18.51 -14.73
C TRP A 87 20.60 -18.77 -13.27
N HIS A 88 19.30 -18.66 -12.95
CA HIS A 88 18.75 -18.72 -11.59
C HIS A 88 19.32 -17.67 -10.63
N MET A 89 19.86 -16.58 -11.16
CA MET A 89 20.39 -15.46 -10.39
C MET A 89 19.26 -14.47 -10.08
N TRP A 90 19.24 -13.96 -8.85
CA TRP A 90 18.32 -12.89 -8.47
C TRP A 90 18.73 -11.59 -9.15
N VAL A 91 17.85 -11.08 -9.99
CA VAL A 91 18.03 -9.83 -10.72
C VAL A 91 16.77 -8.97 -10.57
N ARG A 92 16.91 -7.65 -10.78
CA ARG A 92 15.73 -6.80 -10.92
C ARG A 92 14.90 -7.27 -12.12
N PRO A 93 13.58 -7.43 -11.95
CA PRO A 93 12.72 -7.76 -13.07
C PRO A 93 12.77 -6.71 -14.17
N HIS A 94 13.03 -7.13 -15.42
CA HIS A 94 13.08 -6.21 -16.54
C HIS A 94 11.68 -5.67 -16.84
N GLY A 95 11.49 -4.35 -16.71
CA GLY A 95 10.24 -3.69 -17.07
C GLY A 95 9.12 -3.75 -16.02
N VAL A 96 9.34 -4.36 -14.85
CA VAL A 96 8.34 -4.32 -13.76
C VAL A 96 8.37 -2.96 -13.09
N GLU A 97 7.29 -2.20 -13.25
CA GLU A 97 6.99 -1.03 -12.44
C GLU A 97 6.57 -1.50 -11.04
N THR A 98 7.15 -0.91 -10.00
CA THR A 98 6.75 -1.20 -8.62
C THR A 98 5.35 -0.68 -8.35
N THR A 99 4.57 -1.41 -7.57
CA THR A 99 3.22 -1.03 -7.15
C THR A 99 3.28 0.08 -6.10
N GLY A 100 2.52 1.16 -6.30
CA GLY A 100 2.31 2.21 -5.30
C GLY A 100 1.50 1.70 -4.10
N ALA A 101 1.63 2.35 -2.96
CA ALA A 101 0.97 1.99 -1.70
C ALA A 101 0.08 3.13 -1.21
N LEU A 102 -1.18 2.81 -0.91
CA LEU A 102 -2.16 3.70 -0.30
C LEU A 102 -2.59 3.08 1.05
N ASP A 103 -2.24 3.74 2.15
CA ASP A 103 -2.59 3.31 3.51
C ASP A 103 -3.58 4.30 4.12
N LEU A 104 -4.75 3.81 4.57
CA LEU A 104 -5.71 4.63 5.31
C LEU A 104 -5.81 4.13 6.75
N GLY A 105 -5.06 4.76 7.64
CA GLY A 105 -5.13 4.53 9.08
C GLY A 105 -6.26 5.29 9.76
N GLY A 106 -6.31 5.19 11.09
CA GLY A 106 -7.28 5.93 11.91
C GLY A 106 -7.00 7.43 12.00
N ALA A 107 -5.72 7.82 12.07
CA ALA A 107 -5.30 9.21 12.31
C ALA A 107 -4.45 9.85 11.19
N SER A 108 -3.97 9.06 10.23
CA SER A 108 -3.33 9.54 9.00
C SER A 108 -3.70 8.67 7.81
N THR A 109 -3.39 9.18 6.61
CA THR A 109 -3.36 8.43 5.36
C THR A 109 -2.01 8.66 4.68
N GLN A 110 -1.54 7.67 3.92
CA GLN A 110 -0.27 7.70 3.22
C GLN A 110 -0.45 7.38 1.74
N ILE A 111 0.39 8.00 0.93
CA ILE A 111 0.59 7.67 -0.48
C ILE A 111 2.10 7.55 -0.74
N SER A 112 2.51 6.45 -1.35
CA SER A 112 3.91 6.18 -1.66
C SER A 112 4.05 5.47 -3.00
N PHE A 113 4.83 6.01 -3.93
CA PHE A 113 5.05 5.38 -5.24
C PHE A 113 6.37 5.81 -5.87
N ALA A 114 6.90 4.98 -6.77
CA ALA A 114 8.14 5.30 -7.48
C ALA A 114 7.90 6.41 -8.52
N VAL A 115 8.84 7.36 -8.57
CA VAL A 115 8.82 8.48 -9.51
C VAL A 115 10.08 8.51 -10.36
N GLY A 116 10.00 9.08 -11.55
CA GLY A 116 11.16 9.23 -12.45
C GLY A 116 12.19 10.22 -11.91
N GLU A 117 13.45 10.07 -12.33
CA GLU A 117 14.59 10.90 -11.86
C GLU A 117 14.47 12.40 -12.19
N ALA A 118 13.59 12.75 -13.13
CA ALA A 118 13.35 14.12 -13.60
C ALA A 118 12.34 14.91 -12.74
N VAL A 119 11.67 14.27 -11.76
CA VAL A 119 10.80 14.97 -10.82
C VAL A 119 11.66 15.89 -9.94
N GLU A 120 11.26 17.16 -9.84
CA GLU A 120 12.03 18.18 -9.10
C GLU A 120 12.35 17.73 -7.68
N ARG A 121 13.66 17.62 -7.41
CA ARG A 121 14.23 17.14 -6.13
C ARG A 121 14.03 18.11 -4.96
N ASN A 122 13.40 19.26 -5.19
CA ASN A 122 13.26 20.33 -4.19
C ASN A 122 12.07 20.15 -3.24
N THR A 123 11.38 19.00 -3.28
CA THR A 123 10.29 18.70 -2.33
C THR A 123 10.78 17.73 -1.25
N SER A 124 10.43 18.00 0.01
CA SER A 124 10.75 17.15 1.17
C SER A 124 10.10 15.74 1.10
N ASP A 125 9.21 15.52 0.13
CA ASP A 125 8.41 14.31 -0.02
C ASP A 125 9.04 13.30 -0.99
N VAL A 126 10.16 13.63 -1.63
CA VAL A 126 10.91 12.70 -2.50
C VAL A 126 12.10 12.11 -1.73
N VAL A 127 12.10 10.80 -1.55
CA VAL A 127 13.10 10.04 -0.78
C VAL A 127 13.75 8.97 -1.64
N ARG A 128 15.04 8.72 -1.45
CA ARG A 128 15.76 7.62 -2.11
C ARG A 128 15.92 6.44 -1.17
N VAL A 129 15.56 5.25 -1.64
CA VAL A 129 15.67 4.00 -0.89
C VAL A 129 16.49 3.01 -1.71
N SER A 130 17.55 2.44 -1.13
CA SER A 130 18.35 1.39 -1.76
C SER A 130 17.87 0.03 -1.30
N LEU A 131 17.41 -0.83 -2.21
CA LEU A 131 16.96 -2.18 -1.94
C LEU A 131 17.58 -3.13 -2.96
N TYR A 132 18.23 -4.18 -2.48
CA TYR A 132 18.91 -5.19 -3.30
C TYR A 132 19.89 -4.60 -4.31
N GLY A 133 20.69 -3.61 -3.94
CA GLY A 133 21.63 -2.93 -4.84
C GLY A 133 20.99 -1.98 -5.86
N TYR A 134 19.68 -1.79 -5.82
CA TYR A 134 18.94 -0.87 -6.69
C TYR A 134 18.44 0.34 -5.93
N LEU A 135 18.56 1.50 -6.57
CA LEU A 135 18.15 2.77 -6.00
C LEU A 135 16.77 3.17 -6.53
N TYR A 136 15.81 3.28 -5.63
CA TYR A 136 14.45 3.70 -5.91
C TYR A 136 14.26 5.14 -5.47
N THR A 137 13.75 5.98 -6.37
CA THR A 137 13.31 7.35 -6.02
C THR A 137 11.81 7.30 -5.80
N LEU A 138 11.38 7.54 -4.56
CA LEU A 138 9.99 7.43 -4.12
C LEU A 138 9.44 8.80 -3.80
N TYR A 139 8.24 9.10 -4.29
CA TYR A 139 7.40 10.09 -3.64
C TYR A 139 6.68 9.42 -2.47
N THR A 140 6.76 10.00 -1.28
CA THR A 140 6.06 9.50 -0.09
C THR A 140 5.55 10.65 0.76
N ARG A 141 4.26 10.60 1.11
CA ARG A 141 3.65 11.61 1.94
C ARG A 141 2.64 11.01 2.91
N SER A 142 2.61 11.58 4.11
CA SER A 142 1.65 11.24 5.17
C SER A 142 0.82 12.47 5.51
N PHE A 143 -0.49 12.33 5.37
CA PHE A 143 -1.44 13.38 5.72
C PHE A 143 -1.99 13.10 7.12
N GLN A 144 -1.34 13.71 8.11
CA GLN A 144 -1.79 13.71 9.49
C GLN A 144 -3.19 14.35 9.59
N CYS A 145 -4.08 13.85 10.45
CA CYS A 145 -5.48 14.29 10.56
C CYS A 145 -6.40 13.94 9.37
N TYR A 146 -5.88 13.20 8.38
CA TYR A 146 -6.64 12.63 7.25
C TYR A 146 -6.77 11.11 7.34
N GLY A 147 -6.54 10.55 8.53
CA GLY A 147 -6.99 9.18 8.82
C GLY A 147 -8.50 9.13 9.02
N ARG A 148 -9.11 7.97 8.80
CA ARG A 148 -10.57 7.78 8.80
C ARG A 148 -11.26 8.33 10.05
N ASN A 149 -10.72 8.04 11.24
CA ASN A 149 -11.36 8.42 12.51
C ASN A 149 -11.20 9.92 12.79
N GLU A 150 -10.04 10.49 12.50
CA GLU A 150 -9.79 11.93 12.69
C GLU A 150 -10.55 12.78 11.67
N ALA A 151 -10.67 12.29 10.43
CA ALA A 151 -11.54 12.89 9.43
C ALA A 151 -13.02 12.84 9.85
N GLU A 152 -13.46 11.73 10.45
CA GLU A 152 -14.82 11.61 10.99
C GLU A 152 -15.08 12.58 12.14
N LYS A 153 -14.14 12.73 13.09
CA LYS A 153 -14.25 13.74 14.16
C LYS A 153 -14.39 15.15 13.60
N ARG A 154 -13.55 15.51 12.63
CA ARG A 154 -13.64 16.81 11.93
C ARG A 154 -14.97 16.98 11.22
N PHE A 155 -15.47 15.93 10.57
CA PHE A 155 -16.78 15.95 9.92
C PHE A 155 -17.91 16.20 10.91
N LEU A 156 -17.94 15.48 12.04
CA LEU A 156 -18.93 15.67 13.10
C LEU A 156 -18.85 17.09 13.70
N ALA A 157 -17.64 17.61 13.92
CA ALA A 157 -17.42 18.97 14.39
C ALA A 157 -17.96 20.01 13.39
N MET A 158 -17.73 19.81 12.09
CA MET A 158 -18.28 20.69 11.03
C MET A 158 -19.81 20.63 10.95
N LEU A 159 -20.41 19.46 11.13
CA LEU A 159 -21.88 19.34 11.18
C LEU A 159 -22.43 20.09 12.40
N LEU A 160 -21.78 19.98 13.56
CA LEU A 160 -22.16 20.68 14.77
C LEU A 160 -22.08 22.21 14.62
N GLN A 161 -21.00 22.73 14.02
CA GLN A 161 -20.84 24.17 13.76
C GLN A 161 -21.93 24.74 12.86
N ASN A 162 -22.40 23.95 11.89
CA ASN A 162 -23.43 24.35 10.93
C ASN A 162 -24.86 24.09 11.43
N SER A 163 -25.02 23.46 12.59
CA SER A 163 -26.33 23.17 13.16
C SER A 163 -26.92 24.40 13.84
N THR A 164 -28.22 24.63 13.64
CA THR A 164 -28.99 25.66 14.37
C THR A 164 -29.20 25.28 15.83
N THR A 165 -29.22 23.99 16.15
CA THR A 165 -29.30 23.50 17.53
C THR A 165 -27.96 22.89 17.96
N LYS A 166 -27.43 23.32 19.11
CA LYS A 166 -26.11 22.86 19.59
C LYS A 166 -26.11 21.42 20.11
N THR A 167 -27.27 20.76 20.15
CA THR A 167 -27.44 19.44 20.77
C THR A 167 -28.03 18.39 19.84
N ASN A 168 -28.80 18.77 18.80
CA ASN A 168 -29.35 17.82 17.83
C ASN A 168 -28.79 18.15 16.44
N VAL A 169 -28.02 17.22 15.88
CA VAL A 169 -27.30 17.40 14.63
C VAL A 169 -27.75 16.35 13.63
N ILE A 170 -28.25 16.79 12.48
CA ILE A 170 -28.58 15.90 11.36
C ILE A 170 -27.28 15.46 10.69
N ASN A 171 -27.09 14.14 10.56
CA ASN A 171 -25.94 13.55 9.90
C ASN A 171 -26.38 12.78 8.63
N PRO A 172 -26.15 13.35 7.43
CA PRO A 172 -26.57 12.70 6.19
C PRO A 172 -25.81 11.42 5.87
N CYS A 173 -24.62 11.24 6.46
CA CYS A 173 -23.77 10.09 6.24
C CYS A 173 -24.04 8.94 7.21
N TYR A 174 -24.84 9.17 8.26
CA TYR A 174 -25.33 8.08 9.10
C TYR A 174 -26.56 7.44 8.46
N PRO A 175 -26.74 6.12 8.62
CA PRO A 175 -27.86 5.39 8.03
C PRO A 175 -29.21 5.94 8.49
N ARG A 176 -30.24 5.79 7.65
CA ARG A 176 -31.60 6.17 8.04
C ARG A 176 -32.05 5.39 9.27
N ASP A 177 -32.81 6.03 10.15
CA ASP A 177 -33.33 5.48 11.40
C ASP A 177 -32.24 5.12 12.43
N TYR A 178 -31.00 5.59 12.23
CA TYR A 178 -29.95 5.52 13.23
C TYR A 178 -29.90 6.80 14.07
N SER A 179 -29.82 6.65 15.39
CA SER A 179 -29.54 7.76 16.30
C SER A 179 -28.51 7.35 17.34
N THR A 180 -27.61 8.27 17.67
CA THR A 180 -26.60 8.07 18.72
C THR A 180 -26.30 9.39 19.41
N SER A 181 -25.89 9.33 20.67
CA SER A 181 -25.36 10.48 21.38
C SER A 181 -23.87 10.33 21.67
N LEU A 182 -23.11 11.40 21.46
CA LEU A 182 -21.67 11.46 21.74
C LEU A 182 -21.38 12.64 22.66
N LYS A 183 -20.44 12.44 23.60
CA LYS A 183 -19.90 13.56 24.38
C LYS A 183 -19.07 14.48 23.49
N GLY A 184 -19.16 15.79 23.70
CA GLY A 184 -18.34 16.79 23.02
C GLY A 184 -16.84 16.48 23.14
N GLY A 185 -16.41 16.01 24.32
CA GLY A 185 -15.03 15.57 24.56
C GLY A 185 -14.55 14.50 23.58
N ARG A 186 -15.41 13.60 23.08
CA ARG A 186 -15.02 12.56 22.11
C ARG A 186 -14.83 13.10 20.68
N ILE A 187 -15.44 14.25 20.37
CA ILE A 187 -15.34 14.91 19.06
C ILE A 187 -14.10 15.81 19.03
N PHE A 188 -13.81 16.48 20.16
CA PHE A 188 -12.77 17.51 20.29
C PHE A 188 -11.58 17.07 21.18
N ASP A 189 -11.36 15.77 21.40
CA ASP A 189 -10.20 15.22 22.15
C ASP A 189 -8.89 15.25 21.36
N SER A 190 -8.95 15.61 20.07
CA SER A 190 -7.84 15.57 19.15
C SER A 190 -7.49 16.96 18.63
N PRO A 191 -6.19 17.29 18.48
CA PRO A 191 -5.77 18.56 17.87
C PRO A 191 -6.27 18.72 16.43
N CYS A 192 -6.67 17.62 15.76
CA CYS A 192 -7.20 17.66 14.39
C CYS A 192 -8.54 18.39 14.25
N ALA A 193 -9.31 18.54 15.34
CA ALA A 193 -10.61 19.22 15.35
C ALA A 193 -10.60 20.51 16.17
N GLU A 194 -9.42 20.98 16.61
CA GLU A 194 -9.29 22.13 17.52
C GLU A 194 -9.83 23.42 16.88
N ASP A 195 -9.50 23.67 15.61
CA ASP A 195 -9.97 24.84 14.85
C ASP A 195 -11.49 24.84 14.62
N LEU A 196 -12.13 23.69 14.83
CA LEU A 196 -13.58 23.51 14.68
C LEU A 196 -14.31 23.59 16.03
N LYS A 197 -13.60 23.82 17.13
CA LYS A 197 -14.20 23.89 18.46
C LYS A 197 -15.08 25.15 18.59
N PRO A 198 -16.35 25.02 19.03
CA PRO A 198 -17.21 26.17 19.23
C PRO A 198 -16.76 26.99 20.45
N GLY A 199 -16.98 28.31 20.44
CA GLY A 199 -16.59 29.18 21.56
C GLY A 199 -17.29 28.86 22.89
N SER A 200 -18.47 28.22 22.86
CA SER A 200 -19.19 27.75 24.06
C SER A 200 -18.97 26.26 24.34
N TYR A 201 -17.81 25.70 23.97
CA TYR A 201 -17.51 24.28 24.10
C TYR A 201 -17.48 23.82 25.56
N ASN A 202 -18.19 22.74 25.85
CA ASN A 202 -18.06 21.97 27.08
C ASN A 202 -17.84 20.48 26.74
N PRO A 203 -16.78 19.83 27.25
CA PRO A 203 -16.49 18.41 26.97
C PRO A 203 -17.59 17.45 27.41
N ASP A 204 -18.40 17.82 28.40
CA ASP A 204 -19.49 16.99 28.93
C ASP A 204 -20.83 17.17 28.20
N ASP A 205 -20.92 18.10 27.24
CA ASP A 205 -22.11 18.27 26.43
C ASP A 205 -22.44 16.98 25.66
N ILE A 206 -23.70 16.57 25.71
CA ILE A 206 -24.21 15.41 24.99
C ILE A 206 -24.84 15.90 23.69
N ILE A 207 -24.27 15.45 22.57
CA ILE A 207 -24.71 15.81 21.22
C ILE A 207 -25.36 14.59 20.59
N ALA A 208 -26.64 14.69 20.25
CA ALA A 208 -27.38 13.69 19.51
C ALA A 208 -27.17 13.87 18.00
N PHE A 209 -26.87 12.77 17.33
CA PHE A 209 -26.76 12.67 15.88
C PHE A 209 -27.88 11.79 15.34
N GLU A 210 -28.60 12.29 14.35
CA GLU A 210 -29.68 11.57 13.67
C GLU A 210 -29.29 11.32 12.21
N GLY A 211 -29.32 10.05 11.80
CA GLY A 211 -28.95 9.62 10.45
C GLY A 211 -30.11 9.70 9.46
N THR A 212 -29.86 10.29 8.29
CA THR A 212 -30.88 10.38 7.22
C THR A 212 -30.65 9.41 6.08
N GLY A 213 -29.43 8.88 5.93
CA GLY A 213 -29.04 8.06 4.77
C GLY A 213 -29.21 8.80 3.44
N ASP A 214 -28.76 10.06 3.37
CA ASP A 214 -28.82 10.87 2.15
C ASP A 214 -27.43 10.87 1.46
N PRO A 215 -27.23 10.05 0.40
CA PRO A 215 -25.93 9.94 -0.26
C PRO A 215 -25.48 11.25 -0.91
N LEU A 216 -26.41 12.03 -1.47
CA LEU A 216 -26.06 13.28 -2.15
C LEU A 216 -25.59 14.32 -1.14
N LEU A 217 -26.37 14.52 -0.08
CA LEU A 217 -26.02 15.49 0.96
C LEU A 217 -24.75 15.04 1.72
N CYS A 218 -24.59 13.74 1.96
CA CYS A 218 -23.36 13.20 2.53
C CYS A 218 -22.15 13.54 1.64
N ARG A 219 -22.21 13.24 0.34
CA ARG A 219 -21.09 13.54 -0.59
C ARG A 219 -20.71 15.01 -0.56
N VAL A 220 -21.69 15.91 -0.59
CA VAL A 220 -21.46 17.36 -0.57
C VAL A 220 -20.81 17.80 0.74
N LYS A 221 -21.33 17.35 1.88
CA LYS A 221 -20.79 17.72 3.20
C LYS A 221 -19.39 17.16 3.43
N VAL A 222 -19.11 15.94 2.99
CA VAL A 222 -17.77 15.33 3.08
C VAL A 222 -16.78 16.08 2.18
N ALA A 223 -17.21 16.59 1.02
CA ALA A 223 -16.35 17.38 0.13
C ALA A 223 -15.75 18.60 0.85
N SER A 224 -16.46 19.16 1.84
CA SER A 224 -15.98 20.31 2.61
C SER A 224 -14.74 20.02 3.46
N LEU A 225 -14.43 18.76 3.78
CA LEU A 225 -13.14 18.37 4.40
C LEU A 225 -11.94 18.59 3.47
N PHE A 226 -12.22 18.72 2.17
CA PHE A 226 -11.26 18.92 1.08
C PHE A 226 -11.44 20.29 0.41
N ALA A 227 -12.30 21.17 0.96
CA ALA A 227 -12.48 22.53 0.48
C ALA A 227 -11.32 23.39 1.00
N PHE A 228 -10.18 23.30 0.32
CA PHE A 228 -9.01 24.09 0.67
C PHE A 228 -9.26 25.57 0.36
N LYS A 229 -8.91 26.46 1.29
CA LYS A 229 -8.78 27.88 0.95
C LYS A 229 -7.76 27.98 -0.18
N ALA A 230 -8.19 28.50 -1.33
CA ALA A 230 -7.36 28.65 -2.51
C ALA A 230 -6.00 29.26 -2.13
N CYS A 231 -4.92 28.50 -2.34
CA CYS A 231 -3.58 29.03 -2.23
C CYS A 231 -3.44 30.12 -3.30
N HIS A 232 -3.15 31.35 -2.89
CA HIS A 232 -2.96 32.49 -3.80
C HIS A 232 -1.91 32.16 -4.88
N GLY A 233 -2.35 32.02 -6.14
CA GLY A 233 -1.56 32.45 -7.30
C GLY A 233 -0.64 31.45 -8.00
N ARG A 234 -0.75 30.12 -7.83
CA ARG A 234 -0.17 29.13 -8.77
C ARG A 234 -1.06 27.89 -8.86
N GLU A 235 -1.17 27.28 -10.04
CA GLU A 235 -1.88 26.01 -10.32
C GLU A 235 -1.24 24.83 -9.57
N VAL A 236 -1.32 24.82 -8.25
CA VAL A 236 -0.85 23.72 -7.39
C VAL A 236 -1.92 23.51 -6.32
N SER A 237 -2.57 22.35 -6.35
CA SER A 237 -3.70 22.03 -5.48
C SER A 237 -3.28 21.90 -4.03
N CYS A 238 -4.03 22.52 -3.12
CA CYS A 238 -3.74 22.50 -1.69
C CYS A 238 -4.19 21.18 -1.00
N PHE A 239 -3.78 20.01 -1.51
CA PHE A 239 -3.50 18.84 -0.65
C PHE A 239 -2.02 19.00 -0.19
N ASP A 240 -1.77 20.14 0.48
CA ASP A 240 -0.54 20.70 1.06
C ASP A 240 0.82 20.57 0.33
N GLY A 241 0.86 20.29 -0.97
CA GLY A 241 2.09 20.43 -1.76
C GLY A 241 1.99 19.92 -3.19
N ILE A 242 3.11 19.98 -3.90
CA ILE A 242 3.22 19.49 -5.28
C ILE A 242 3.31 17.96 -5.24
N GLN A 243 2.20 17.27 -5.54
CA GLN A 243 2.19 15.82 -5.75
C GLN A 243 2.44 15.54 -7.24
N PRO A 244 3.39 14.65 -7.60
CA PRO A 244 3.52 14.16 -8.97
C PRO A 244 2.25 13.44 -9.44
N GLY A 245 1.99 13.44 -10.75
CA GLY A 245 0.90 12.63 -11.30
C GLY A 245 1.04 11.16 -10.91
N VAL A 246 -0.05 10.55 -10.45
CA VAL A 246 -0.07 9.12 -10.11
C VAL A 246 0.20 8.28 -11.36
N LYS A 247 1.08 7.29 -11.24
CA LYS A 247 1.47 6.43 -12.36
C LYS A 247 1.63 4.98 -11.88
N GLY A 248 1.14 4.05 -12.69
CA GLY A 248 1.29 2.62 -12.48
C GLY A 248 0.27 2.07 -11.49
N PRO A 249 0.34 0.75 -11.19
CA PRO A 249 -0.60 0.10 -10.29
C PRO A 249 -0.41 0.57 -8.85
N PHE A 250 -1.50 0.66 -8.10
CA PHE A 250 -1.51 0.94 -6.66
C PHE A 250 -2.19 -0.18 -5.90
N VAL A 251 -1.76 -0.43 -4.66
CA VAL A 251 -2.49 -1.24 -3.70
C VAL A 251 -3.02 -0.37 -2.59
N ALA A 252 -4.33 -0.46 -2.34
CA ALA A 252 -5.02 0.25 -1.28
C ALA A 252 -5.40 -0.72 -0.16
N PHE A 253 -4.85 -0.52 1.03
CA PHE A 253 -5.02 -1.42 2.17
C PHE A 253 -5.52 -0.68 3.42
N ALA A 254 -5.63 -1.40 4.54
CA ALA A 254 -6.21 -0.91 5.78
C ALA A 254 -7.62 -0.32 5.57
N GLY A 255 -7.88 0.91 6.01
CA GLY A 255 -9.20 1.56 5.93
C GLY A 255 -9.78 1.61 4.52
N PHE A 256 -8.95 1.64 3.48
CA PHE A 256 -9.42 1.54 2.09
C PHE A 256 -10.08 0.19 1.83
N PHE A 257 -9.38 -0.90 2.13
CA PHE A 257 -9.89 -2.26 1.93
C PHE A 257 -11.15 -2.52 2.75
N TYR A 258 -11.15 -2.20 4.05
CA TYR A 258 -12.30 -2.50 4.91
C TYR A 258 -13.55 -1.71 4.50
N THR A 259 -13.40 -0.49 3.99
CA THR A 259 -14.54 0.28 3.47
C THR A 259 -15.04 -0.29 2.15
N ALA A 260 -14.15 -0.59 1.20
CA ALA A 260 -14.54 -1.23 -0.06
C ALA A 260 -15.24 -2.59 0.17
N SER A 261 -14.72 -3.40 1.09
CA SER A 261 -15.32 -4.68 1.47
C SER A 261 -16.71 -4.54 2.09
N ALA A 262 -16.99 -3.45 2.82
CA ALA A 262 -18.33 -3.16 3.34
C ALA A 262 -19.34 -2.83 2.23
N LEU A 263 -18.86 -2.33 1.09
CA LEU A 263 -19.63 -2.13 -0.14
C LEU A 263 -19.68 -3.38 -1.04
N ASN A 264 -19.18 -4.52 -0.55
CA ASN A 264 -19.02 -5.76 -1.33
C ASN A 264 -18.09 -5.61 -2.55
N LEU A 265 -17.08 -4.73 -2.46
CA LEU A 265 -16.07 -4.51 -3.49
C LEU A 265 -14.70 -5.05 -3.05
N THR A 266 -13.99 -5.73 -3.95
CA THR A 266 -12.64 -6.25 -3.72
C THR A 266 -11.80 -6.18 -5.00
N GLY A 267 -10.48 -6.13 -4.88
CA GLY A 267 -9.60 -6.08 -6.05
C GLY A 267 -9.67 -4.73 -6.77
N SER A 268 -9.78 -4.77 -8.10
CA SER A 268 -9.92 -3.57 -8.94
C SER A 268 -11.31 -3.51 -9.58
N PHE A 269 -11.87 -2.32 -9.67
CA PHE A 269 -13.19 -2.01 -10.20
C PHE A 269 -13.20 -0.56 -10.73
N SER A 270 -14.21 -0.19 -11.52
CA SER A 270 -14.31 1.17 -12.08
C SER A 270 -14.74 2.20 -11.03
N LEU A 271 -14.45 3.48 -11.29
CA LEU A 271 -14.91 4.58 -10.45
C LEU A 271 -16.45 4.64 -10.40
N ASP A 272 -17.11 4.32 -11.51
CA ASP A 272 -18.56 4.24 -11.59
C ASP A 272 -19.13 3.17 -10.66
N THR A 273 -18.56 1.96 -10.66
CA THR A 273 -18.96 0.88 -9.74
C THR A 273 -18.78 1.28 -8.28
N PHE A 274 -17.69 1.99 -7.95
CA PHE A 274 -17.49 2.50 -6.59
C PHE A 274 -18.57 3.52 -6.20
N ASN A 275 -18.90 4.44 -7.11
CA ASN A 275 -19.92 5.45 -6.88
C ASN A 275 -21.30 4.83 -6.71
N SER A 276 -21.74 3.95 -7.62
CA SER A 276 -23.05 3.29 -7.51
C SER A 276 -23.16 2.46 -6.24
N SER A 277 -22.15 1.65 -5.91
CA SER A 277 -22.13 0.86 -4.67
C SER A 277 -22.16 1.74 -3.41
N THR A 278 -21.48 2.89 -3.44
CA THR A 278 -21.53 3.87 -2.34
C THR A 278 -22.94 4.44 -2.18
N TRP A 279 -23.60 4.81 -3.28
CA TRP A 279 -24.97 5.33 -3.26
C TRP A 279 -25.97 4.32 -2.72
N ASP A 280 -25.87 3.08 -3.21
CA ASP A 280 -26.77 1.99 -2.82
C ASP A 280 -26.62 1.67 -1.34
N PHE A 281 -25.38 1.64 -0.82
CA PHE A 281 -25.10 1.42 0.60
C PHE A 281 -25.59 2.58 1.48
N CYS A 282 -25.30 3.82 1.10
CA CYS A 282 -25.70 5.02 1.85
C CYS A 282 -27.22 5.19 1.94
N SER A 283 -27.97 4.63 0.99
CA SER A 283 -29.44 4.69 0.97
C SER A 283 -30.12 3.65 1.88
N GLN A 284 -29.36 2.73 2.48
CA GLN A 284 -29.89 1.69 3.37
C GLN A 284 -30.27 2.24 4.74
N SER A 285 -31.27 1.61 5.36
CA SER A 285 -31.63 1.86 6.76
C SER A 285 -30.72 1.11 7.73
N TRP A 286 -30.62 1.59 8.97
CA TRP A 286 -29.83 0.96 10.02
C TRP A 286 -30.16 -0.53 10.21
N GLY A 287 -31.44 -0.89 10.16
CA GLY A 287 -31.91 -2.26 10.36
C GLY A 287 -31.50 -3.26 9.26
N GLN A 288 -31.04 -2.77 8.10
CA GLN A 288 -30.60 -3.59 6.95
C GLN A 288 -29.09 -3.86 6.96
N LEU A 289 -28.31 -3.06 7.69
CA LEU A 289 -26.85 -3.19 7.69
C LEU A 289 -26.34 -4.54 8.26
N PRO A 290 -26.97 -5.16 9.28
CA PRO A 290 -26.53 -6.47 9.77
C PRO A 290 -26.56 -7.59 8.72
N GLN A 291 -27.46 -7.51 7.73
CA GLN A 291 -27.55 -8.50 6.66
C GLN A 291 -26.61 -8.21 5.49
N LEU A 292 -26.20 -6.95 5.32
CA LEU A 292 -25.32 -6.52 4.22
C LEU A 292 -23.83 -6.60 4.57
N LEU A 293 -23.48 -6.39 5.84
CA LEU A 293 -22.09 -6.33 6.26
C LEU A 293 -21.52 -7.72 6.58
N PRO A 294 -20.30 -8.05 6.11
CA PRO A 294 -19.63 -9.31 6.46
C PRO A 294 -19.43 -9.49 7.97
N ARG A 295 -19.25 -8.38 8.68
CA ARG A 295 -19.16 -8.31 10.14
C ARG A 295 -19.81 -7.03 10.62
N PHE A 296 -20.86 -7.16 11.42
CA PHE A 296 -21.53 -6.02 12.02
C PHE A 296 -20.82 -5.58 13.30
N ASP A 297 -20.40 -4.32 13.32
CA ASP A 297 -19.93 -3.61 14.51
C ASP A 297 -20.47 -2.19 14.41
N GLU A 298 -21.23 -1.75 15.42
CA GLU A 298 -21.96 -0.49 15.38
C GLU A 298 -21.05 0.71 15.04
N VAL A 299 -19.85 0.76 15.62
CA VAL A 299 -18.94 1.89 15.51
C VAL A 299 -18.46 2.07 14.07
N TYR A 300 -18.28 0.96 13.35
CA TYR A 300 -17.87 0.97 11.94
C TYR A 300 -19.08 1.07 11.01
N ALA A 301 -20.14 0.30 11.27
CA ALA A 301 -21.33 0.20 10.44
C ALA A 301 -21.98 1.57 10.20
N ARG A 302 -22.11 2.39 11.24
CA ARG A 302 -22.72 3.72 11.15
C ARG A 302 -21.93 4.69 10.27
N SER A 303 -20.64 4.42 10.04
CA SER A 303 -19.71 5.36 9.43
C SER A 303 -19.17 4.90 8.07
N TYR A 304 -19.60 3.76 7.54
CA TYR A 304 -19.14 3.28 6.23
C TYR A 304 -19.58 4.19 5.08
N CYS A 305 -20.79 4.77 5.12
CA CYS A 305 -21.24 5.74 4.12
C CYS A 305 -20.35 7.00 4.11
N PHE A 306 -20.06 7.56 5.30
CA PHE A 306 -19.05 8.63 5.44
C PHE A 306 -17.70 8.19 4.87
N SER A 307 -17.21 7.01 5.26
CA SER A 307 -15.89 6.50 4.87
C SER A 307 -15.77 6.32 3.35
N ALA A 308 -16.83 5.87 2.69
CA ALA A 308 -16.89 5.67 1.24
C ALA A 308 -16.81 7.00 0.48
N HIS A 309 -17.64 7.98 0.85
CA HIS A 309 -17.54 9.33 0.27
C HIS A 309 -16.22 10.02 0.61
N TYR A 310 -15.65 9.77 1.79
CA TYR A 310 -14.34 10.27 2.18
C TYR A 310 -13.24 9.70 1.29
N ILE A 311 -13.24 8.39 1.05
CA ILE A 311 -12.31 7.72 0.12
C ILE A 311 -12.47 8.26 -1.30
N TYR A 312 -13.69 8.48 -1.78
CA TYR A 312 -13.92 9.10 -3.09
C TYR A 312 -13.20 10.45 -3.19
N HIS A 313 -13.44 11.37 -2.25
CA HIS A 313 -12.82 12.70 -2.27
C HIS A 313 -11.32 12.65 -2.03
N LEU A 314 -10.84 11.74 -1.17
CA LEU A 314 -9.41 11.55 -0.93
C LEU A 314 -8.68 11.09 -2.19
N LEU A 315 -9.19 10.08 -2.89
CA LEU A 315 -8.56 9.52 -4.08
C LEU A 315 -8.73 10.44 -5.30
N VAL A 316 -9.93 10.98 -5.54
CA VAL A 316 -10.23 11.79 -6.72
C VAL A 316 -9.81 13.25 -6.52
N SER A 317 -10.27 13.89 -5.46
CA SER A 317 -10.00 15.32 -5.22
C SER A 317 -8.62 15.56 -4.59
N GLY A 318 -8.17 14.68 -3.70
CA GLY A 318 -6.85 14.75 -3.05
C GLY A 318 -5.74 14.23 -3.94
N TYR A 319 -5.70 12.91 -4.17
CA TYR A 319 -4.62 12.22 -4.88
C TYR A 319 -4.72 12.29 -6.41
N LYS A 320 -5.81 12.86 -6.95
CA LYS A 320 -6.00 13.10 -8.39
C LYS A 320 -6.10 11.83 -9.25
N PHE A 321 -6.62 10.74 -8.68
CA PHE A 321 -7.07 9.61 -9.50
C PHE A 321 -8.27 10.03 -10.36
N THR A 322 -8.19 9.71 -11.64
CA THR A 322 -9.20 9.96 -12.67
C THR A 322 -9.95 8.66 -13.01
N GLU A 323 -10.98 8.73 -13.85
CA GLU A 323 -11.65 7.53 -14.36
C GLU A 323 -10.68 6.55 -15.06
N ASP A 324 -9.65 7.07 -15.74
CA ASP A 324 -8.64 6.26 -16.44
C ASP A 324 -7.62 5.60 -15.49
N THR A 325 -7.28 6.27 -14.38
CA THR A 325 -6.25 5.80 -13.44
C THR A 325 -6.83 5.03 -12.26
N TRP A 326 -8.10 5.23 -11.93
CA TRP A 326 -8.78 4.53 -10.84
C TRP A 326 -8.74 2.99 -10.96
N PRO A 327 -8.95 2.37 -12.14
CA PRO A 327 -8.86 0.92 -12.28
C PRO A 327 -7.46 0.35 -11.97
N GLN A 328 -6.44 1.18 -11.85
CA GLN A 328 -5.09 0.76 -11.46
C GLN A 328 -4.96 0.56 -9.94
N ILE A 329 -5.99 0.91 -9.15
CA ILE A 329 -6.02 0.72 -7.70
C ILE A 329 -6.59 -0.66 -7.38
N HIS A 330 -5.83 -1.47 -6.65
CA HIS A 330 -6.24 -2.76 -6.14
C HIS A 330 -6.49 -2.67 -4.63
N PHE A 331 -7.75 -2.77 -4.21
CA PHE A 331 -8.16 -2.83 -2.82
C PHE A 331 -7.89 -4.23 -2.27
N LYS A 332 -6.84 -4.39 -1.45
CA LYS A 332 -6.38 -5.68 -0.93
C LYS A 332 -6.00 -5.59 0.55
N LYS A 333 -6.30 -6.66 1.28
CA LYS A 333 -5.86 -6.84 2.68
C LYS A 333 -4.56 -7.61 2.79
N GLU A 334 -4.36 -8.60 1.93
CA GLU A 334 -3.30 -9.59 2.04
C GLU A 334 -2.87 -10.12 0.66
N VAL A 335 -1.66 -10.66 0.62
CA VAL A 335 -1.08 -11.42 -0.50
C VAL A 335 -0.54 -12.71 0.10
N GLU A 336 -0.93 -13.86 -0.45
CA GLU A 336 -0.49 -15.20 0.03
C GLU A 336 -0.57 -15.35 1.56
N ASN A 337 -1.73 -14.99 2.14
CA ASN A 337 -2.02 -14.99 3.59
C ASN A 337 -1.18 -14.02 4.44
N SER A 338 -0.33 -13.19 3.84
CA SER A 338 0.43 -12.14 4.51
C SER A 338 -0.28 -10.80 4.39
N SER A 339 -0.63 -10.18 5.51
CA SER A 339 -1.30 -8.88 5.52
C SER A 339 -0.40 -7.77 4.96
N ILE A 340 -0.97 -6.93 4.10
CA ILE A 340 -0.31 -5.74 3.58
C ILE A 340 -0.41 -4.63 4.64
N ALA A 341 0.72 -4.32 5.26
CA ALA A 341 0.88 -3.26 6.25
C ALA A 341 2.35 -2.83 6.34
N TRP A 342 2.63 -1.67 6.92
CA TRP A 342 4.00 -1.18 7.10
C TRP A 342 4.88 -2.08 8.00
N SER A 343 4.29 -2.95 8.82
CA SER A 343 5.03 -3.74 9.82
C SER A 343 6.05 -4.72 9.22
N LEU A 344 5.75 -5.34 8.08
CA LEU A 344 6.69 -6.26 7.42
C LEU A 344 7.89 -5.50 6.85
N GLY A 345 7.68 -4.39 6.12
CA GLY A 345 8.76 -3.53 5.62
C GLY A 345 9.62 -2.95 6.75
N TYR A 346 9.00 -2.59 7.87
CA TYR A 346 9.72 -2.15 9.07
C TYR A 346 10.61 -3.25 9.64
N MET A 347 10.08 -4.47 9.79
CA MET A 347 10.83 -5.63 10.25
C MET A 347 11.99 -5.95 9.30
N LEU A 348 11.73 -6.01 7.99
CA LEU A 348 12.73 -6.32 6.97
C LEU A 348 13.89 -5.32 6.96
N SER A 349 13.57 -4.02 7.13
CA SER A 349 14.56 -2.96 7.24
C SER A 349 15.41 -3.10 8.51
N LEU A 350 14.78 -3.26 9.69
CA LEU A 350 15.50 -3.30 10.97
C LEU A 350 16.32 -4.58 11.21
N THR A 351 15.95 -5.66 10.53
CA THR A 351 16.69 -6.93 10.58
C THR A 351 17.74 -7.06 9.48
N ASN A 352 17.90 -6.02 8.65
CA ASN A 352 18.79 -6.01 7.48
C ASN A 352 18.55 -7.19 6.52
N GLN A 353 17.29 -7.65 6.45
CA GLN A 353 16.86 -8.75 5.57
C GLN A 353 16.64 -8.28 4.12
N ILE A 354 16.53 -6.97 3.91
CA ILE A 354 16.65 -6.36 2.58
C ILE A 354 18.04 -5.71 2.49
N PRO A 355 19.02 -6.38 1.86
CA PRO A 355 20.35 -5.82 1.74
C PRO A 355 20.32 -4.58 0.84
N ALA A 356 21.04 -3.51 1.24
CA ALA A 356 21.13 -2.29 0.42
C ALA A 356 21.95 -2.51 -0.86
N GLU A 357 22.88 -3.46 -0.85
CA GLU A 357 23.75 -3.86 -1.97
C GLU A 357 23.39 -5.28 -2.45
N MET A 358 23.56 -5.56 -3.74
CA MET A 358 23.53 -6.97 -4.18
C MET A 358 24.79 -7.66 -3.64
N PRO A 359 24.67 -8.86 -3.03
CA PRO A 359 25.86 -9.65 -2.74
C PRO A 359 26.64 -9.84 -4.04
N LEU A 360 27.94 -9.49 -4.03
CA LEU A 360 28.84 -9.64 -5.17
C LEU A 360 28.69 -11.04 -5.76
N VAL A 361 28.03 -11.13 -6.91
CA VAL A 361 27.88 -12.39 -7.62
C VAL A 361 29.25 -12.80 -8.13
N ARG A 362 29.87 -13.78 -7.47
CA ARG A 362 30.97 -14.52 -8.08
C ARG A 362 30.36 -15.41 -9.16
N LEU A 363 30.43 -14.97 -10.41
CA LEU A 363 30.20 -15.85 -11.54
C LEU A 363 31.09 -17.11 -11.36
N PRO A 364 30.56 -18.31 -11.61
CA PRO A 364 31.33 -19.55 -11.46
C PRO A 364 32.58 -19.56 -12.35
N LEU A 365 32.56 -18.79 -13.45
CA LEU A 365 33.69 -18.55 -14.34
C LEU A 365 33.84 -17.04 -14.60
N LYS A 366 35.09 -16.56 -14.69
CA LYS A 366 35.35 -15.17 -15.10
C LYS A 366 34.83 -14.96 -16.54
N PRO A 367 34.27 -13.78 -16.88
CA PRO A 367 33.77 -13.49 -18.23
C PRO A 367 34.70 -13.90 -19.39
N PRO A 368 36.03 -13.64 -19.36
CA PRO A 368 36.91 -14.10 -20.44
C PRO A 368 36.98 -15.63 -20.54
N THR A 369 36.99 -16.35 -19.42
CA THR A 369 37.01 -17.82 -19.39
C THR A 369 35.73 -18.40 -20.00
N PHE A 370 34.58 -17.82 -19.66
CA PHE A 370 33.30 -18.22 -20.24
C PHE A 370 33.26 -17.99 -21.77
N MET A 371 33.70 -16.81 -22.22
CA MET A 371 33.79 -16.49 -23.65
C MET A 371 34.72 -17.44 -24.40
N SER A 372 35.87 -17.78 -23.82
CA SER A 372 36.80 -18.74 -24.41
C SER A 372 36.20 -20.15 -24.50
N THR A 373 35.52 -20.62 -23.44
CA THR A 373 34.85 -21.92 -23.46
C THR A 373 33.74 -21.97 -24.50
N MET A 374 32.94 -20.91 -24.61
CA MET A 374 31.85 -20.85 -25.57
C MET A 374 32.39 -20.84 -27.01
N ALA A 375 33.41 -20.03 -27.29
CA ALA A 375 34.07 -20.02 -28.60
C ALA A 375 34.66 -21.38 -28.98
N PHE A 376 35.26 -22.10 -28.02
CA PHE A 376 35.78 -23.45 -28.24
C PHE A 376 34.68 -24.43 -28.63
N PHE A 377 33.58 -24.50 -27.87
CA PHE A 377 32.47 -25.41 -28.17
C PHE A 377 31.79 -25.08 -29.50
N THR A 378 31.61 -23.79 -29.81
CA THR A 378 31.07 -23.37 -31.12
C THR A 378 32.00 -23.79 -32.27
N GLY A 379 33.32 -23.66 -32.09
CA GLY A 379 34.31 -24.12 -33.07
C GLY A 379 34.25 -25.63 -33.30
N VAL A 380 34.18 -26.42 -32.23
CA VAL A 380 34.05 -27.89 -32.31
C VAL A 380 32.75 -28.30 -32.98
N ALA A 381 31.63 -27.62 -32.67
CA ALA A 381 30.34 -27.89 -33.29
C ALA A 381 30.37 -27.61 -34.81
N LEU A 382 30.96 -26.48 -35.22
CA LEU A 382 31.13 -26.14 -36.64
C LEU A 382 32.01 -27.16 -37.36
N LEU A 383 33.12 -27.60 -36.77
CA LEU A 383 33.99 -28.63 -37.34
C LEU A 383 33.29 -29.99 -37.46
N SER A 384 32.46 -30.34 -36.47
CA SER A 384 31.68 -31.57 -36.51
C SER A 384 30.62 -31.51 -37.61
N LEU A 385 30.00 -30.34 -37.81
CA LEU A 385 29.00 -30.12 -38.85
C LEU A 385 29.63 -30.16 -40.25
N THR A 386 30.80 -29.55 -40.44
CA THR A 386 31.52 -29.62 -41.72
C THR A 386 31.96 -31.05 -42.02
N PHE A 387 32.47 -31.79 -41.03
CA PHE A 387 32.81 -33.19 -41.19
C PHE A 387 31.58 -34.03 -41.58
N LEU A 388 30.43 -33.81 -40.92
CA LEU A 388 29.17 -34.50 -41.24
C LEU A 388 28.70 -34.19 -42.67
N VAL A 389 28.76 -32.92 -43.10
CA VAL A 389 28.41 -32.51 -44.46
C VAL A 389 29.35 -33.15 -45.49
N VAL A 390 30.66 -33.14 -45.24
CA VAL A 390 31.65 -33.79 -46.12
C VAL A 390 31.42 -35.29 -46.19
N TYR A 391 31.15 -35.94 -45.06
CA TYR A 391 30.85 -37.37 -45.00
C TYR A 391 29.58 -37.72 -45.79
N LEU A 392 28.49 -36.97 -45.62
CA LEU A 392 27.25 -37.15 -46.38
C LEU A 392 27.44 -36.88 -47.88
N TYR A 393 28.24 -35.88 -48.24
CA TYR A 393 28.61 -35.61 -49.62
C TYR A 393 29.42 -36.75 -50.24
N MET A 394 30.40 -37.30 -49.52
CA MET A 394 31.19 -38.44 -49.99
C MET A 394 30.36 -39.72 -50.09
N SER A 395 29.47 -39.96 -49.13
CA SER A 395 28.55 -41.10 -49.14
C SER A 395 27.59 -41.04 -50.32
N SER A 396 26.95 -39.88 -50.56
CA SER A 396 26.06 -39.69 -51.71
C SER A 396 26.79 -39.82 -53.06
N ARG A 397 28.04 -39.34 -53.15
CA ARG A 397 28.91 -39.57 -54.33
C ARG A 397 29.20 -41.06 -54.54
N LYS A 398 29.49 -41.81 -53.48
CA LYS A 398 29.77 -43.25 -53.55
C LYS A 398 28.52 -44.06 -53.94
N GLN A 399 27.35 -43.63 -53.47
CA GLN A 399 26.05 -44.22 -53.81
C GLN A 399 25.67 -43.94 -55.27
N ARG A 400 25.83 -42.70 -55.76
CA ARG A 400 25.70 -42.37 -57.20
C ARG A 400 26.65 -43.16 -58.08
N ARG A 401 27.91 -43.34 -57.64
CA ARG A 401 28.90 -44.11 -58.39
C ARG A 401 28.59 -45.61 -58.41
N SER A 402 27.94 -46.14 -57.37
CA SER A 402 27.48 -47.54 -57.34
C SER A 402 26.24 -47.76 -58.20
N GLN A 403 25.30 -46.80 -58.24
CA GLN A 403 24.15 -46.82 -59.16
C GLN A 403 24.58 -46.75 -60.63
N HIS A 404 25.56 -45.92 -60.97
CA HIS A 404 26.08 -45.81 -62.33
C HIS A 404 26.84 -47.06 -62.81
N VAL A 405 27.35 -47.90 -61.89
CA VAL A 405 27.96 -49.20 -62.20
C VAL A 405 26.88 -50.28 -62.35
N LEU A 406 25.76 -50.17 -61.62
CA LEU A 406 24.62 -51.09 -61.73
C LEU A 406 23.84 -50.88 -63.05
N ASP A 407 23.62 -49.64 -63.48
CA ASP A 407 22.95 -49.37 -64.78
C ASP A 407 23.78 -49.86 -65.97
N HIS A 408 25.12 -49.77 -65.90
CA HIS A 408 26.00 -50.32 -66.94
C HIS A 408 26.10 -51.85 -66.97
N THR A 409 25.61 -52.56 -65.94
CA THR A 409 25.58 -54.03 -65.93
C THR A 409 24.22 -54.60 -66.34
N VAL A 410 23.16 -53.78 -66.41
CA VAL A 410 21.83 -54.21 -66.88
C VAL A 410 21.64 -54.04 -68.39
N ASP A 411 22.39 -53.14 -69.04
CA ASP A 411 22.37 -52.97 -70.52
C ASP A 411 23.31 -53.96 -71.27
N SER A 412 23.73 -55.06 -70.64
CA SER A 412 24.67 -56.05 -71.19
C SER A 412 24.15 -57.49 -71.17
N GLU A 413 22.82 -57.69 -71.28
CA GLU A 413 22.21 -58.98 -71.64
C GLU A 413 21.47 -58.93 -72.98
#